data_AF-A0A6Q2Y6G7-F1
#
_entry.id   AF-A0A6Q2Y6G7-F1
#
_cell.length_a   1.000
_cell.length_b   1.000
_cell.length_c   1.000
_cell.angle_alpha   90.00
_cell.angle_beta   90.00
_cell.angle_gamma   90.00
#
_symmetry.space_group_name_H-M   'P 1'
#
loop_
_entity.id
_entity.type
_entity.pdbx_description
1 polymer ?
#
loop_
_entity_poly.entity_id
_entity_poly.type
_entity_poly.pdbx_seq_one_letter_code
_entity_poly.pdbx_strand_id
1 'polypeptide(L)'
;MPCTYKWKTDRASTLLVELDRAVKVVQQGKSIRQVAREMKICRMTLQRFMEKKKIATMTGYKRTELANQVFKEYMETELSDHIKALAAMFHGIRAMKCCELAFEYKAGPDWFTAFKAHHHLSKPHS
;
A
#
# COMPACT_ATOMS: atom_id res chain seq x y z
N MET A 1 -20.97 27.44 -20.89
CA MET A 1 -21.97 27.80 -19.86
C MET A 1 -21.57 27.18 -18.54
N PRO A 2 -21.53 27.92 -17.42
CA PRO A 2 -21.17 27.36 -16.12
C PRO A 2 -22.26 26.39 -15.65
N CYS A 3 -21.91 25.14 -15.36
CA CYS A 3 -22.85 24.14 -14.89
C CYS A 3 -22.95 24.21 -13.35
N THR A 4 -24.07 24.69 -12.82
CA THR A 4 -24.33 24.68 -11.36
C THR A 4 -24.89 23.32 -10.95
N TYR A 5 -23.99 22.37 -10.69
CA TYR A 5 -24.36 21.05 -10.20
C TYR A 5 -24.72 21.09 -8.70
N LYS A 6 -25.96 20.73 -8.36
CA LYS A 6 -26.41 20.55 -6.97
C LYS A 6 -26.44 19.07 -6.62
N TRP A 7 -25.74 18.69 -5.56
CA TRP A 7 -25.71 17.32 -5.06
C TRP A 7 -27.08 16.93 -4.51
N LYS A 8 -27.57 15.73 -4.89
CA LYS A 8 -28.84 15.17 -4.37
C LYS A 8 -28.67 14.41 -3.05
N THR A 9 -27.43 14.19 -2.62
CA THR A 9 -27.12 13.35 -1.45
C THR A 9 -26.13 14.03 -0.53
N ASP A 10 -26.34 13.93 0.78
CA ASP A 10 -25.40 14.38 1.81
C ASP A 10 -24.20 13.43 1.98
N ARG A 11 -23.92 12.60 0.97
CA ARG A 11 -22.76 11.69 1.00
C ARG A 11 -21.51 12.56 0.94
N ALA A 12 -20.62 12.39 1.91
CA ALA A 12 -19.36 13.12 2.05
C ALA A 12 -19.47 14.62 2.42
N SER A 13 -20.62 15.10 2.91
CA SER A 13 -20.75 16.46 3.47
C SER A 13 -20.11 16.61 4.86
N THR A 14 -19.77 15.49 5.51
CA THR A 14 -19.29 15.45 6.89
C THR A 14 -17.81 15.83 6.97
N LEU A 15 -17.46 16.72 7.89
CA LEU A 15 -16.08 17.14 8.10
C LEU A 15 -15.24 15.98 8.64
N LEU A 16 -13.99 15.86 8.19
CA LEU A 16 -13.07 14.80 8.63
C LEU A 16 -12.88 14.78 10.15
N VAL A 17 -12.90 15.95 10.79
CA VAL A 17 -12.80 16.10 12.25
C VAL A 17 -13.96 15.41 12.98
N GLU A 18 -15.17 15.51 12.43
CA GLU A 18 -16.36 14.88 13.01
C GLU A 18 -16.32 13.36 12.84
N LEU A 19 -15.84 12.89 11.68
CA LEU A 19 -15.63 11.46 11.44
C LEU A 19 -14.59 10.86 12.40
N ASP A 20 -13.51 11.57 12.69
CA ASP A 20 -12.51 11.09 13.65
C ASP A 20 -13.05 11.02 15.08
N ARG A 21 -13.87 12.00 15.49
CA ARG A 21 -14.58 11.95 16.77
C ARG A 21 -15.55 10.76 16.81
N ALA A 22 -16.28 10.52 15.72
CA ALA A 22 -17.19 9.37 15.58
C ALA A 22 -16.47 8.05 15.84
N VAL A 23 -15.31 7.88 15.20
CA VAL A 23 -14.52 6.64 15.30
C VAL A 23 -14.03 6.43 16.73
N LYS A 24 -13.58 7.48 17.42
CA LYS A 24 -13.17 7.37 18.83
C LYS A 24 -14.31 6.88 19.73
N VAL A 25 -15.53 7.40 19.52
CA VAL A 25 -16.72 6.98 20.29
C VAL A 25 -17.11 5.53 19.98
N VAL A 26 -16.97 5.09 18.73
CA VAL A 26 -17.16 3.67 18.37
C VAL A 26 -16.09 2.78 19.02
N GLN A 27 -14.83 3.22 19.06
CA GLN A 27 -13.74 2.50 19.73
C GLN A 27 -13.93 2.40 21.25
N GLN A 28 -14.65 3.33 21.86
CA GLN A 28 -15.05 3.27 23.27
C GLN A 28 -16.16 2.25 23.55
N GLY A 29 -16.64 1.50 22.54
CA GLY A 29 -17.59 0.40 22.70
C GLY A 29 -19.03 0.72 22.30
N LYS A 30 -19.33 1.93 21.82
CA LYS A 30 -20.66 2.25 21.30
C LYS A 30 -20.90 1.61 19.92
N SER A 31 -22.14 1.22 19.65
CA SER A 31 -22.51 0.67 18.34
C SER A 31 -22.43 1.72 17.23
N ILE A 32 -21.98 1.32 16.03
CA ILE A 32 -21.89 2.20 14.85
C ILE A 32 -23.25 2.85 14.52
N ARG A 33 -24.35 2.10 14.66
CA ARG A 33 -25.71 2.60 14.41
C ARG A 33 -26.11 3.68 15.40
N GLN A 34 -25.73 3.54 16.67
CA GLN A 34 -26.03 4.53 17.69
C GLN A 34 -25.24 5.83 17.43
N VAL A 35 -23.93 5.73 17.21
CA VAL A 35 -23.07 6.90 16.94
C VAL A 35 -23.49 7.63 15.68
N ALA A 36 -23.86 6.90 14.62
CA ALA A 36 -24.38 7.48 13.38
C ALA A 36 -25.66 8.30 13.59
N ARG A 37 -26.58 7.84 14.45
CA ARG A 37 -27.80 8.58 14.80
C ARG A 37 -27.49 9.80 15.67
N GLU A 38 -26.67 9.63 16.70
CA GLU A 38 -26.30 10.71 17.64
C GLU A 38 -25.62 11.88 16.92
N MET A 39 -24.71 11.59 15.99
CA MET A 39 -23.93 12.62 15.30
C MET A 39 -24.46 12.98 13.91
N LYS A 40 -25.65 12.48 13.54
CA LYS A 40 -26.29 12.71 12.23
C LYS A 40 -25.38 12.38 11.03
N ILE A 41 -24.55 11.36 11.18
CA ILE A 41 -23.66 10.88 10.12
C ILE A 41 -24.33 9.67 9.45
N CYS A 42 -24.30 9.61 8.12
CA CYS A 42 -24.75 8.40 7.43
C CYS A 42 -23.90 7.19 7.89
N ARG A 43 -24.57 6.12 8.34
CA ARG A 43 -23.93 4.87 8.81
C ARG A 43 -22.87 4.36 7.84
N MET A 44 -23.15 4.43 6.54
CA MET A 44 -22.24 3.94 5.50
C MET A 44 -20.98 4.78 5.38
N THR A 45 -21.07 6.09 5.56
CA THR A 45 -19.91 6.98 5.57
C THR A 45 -18.97 6.63 6.73
N LEU A 46 -19.53 6.43 7.93
CA LEU A 46 -18.75 6.06 9.11
C LEU A 46 -18.09 4.68 8.96
N GLN A 47 -18.82 3.69 8.46
CA GLN A 47 -18.29 2.35 8.22
C GLN A 47 -17.16 2.36 7.20
N ARG A 48 -17.35 3.01 6.04
CA ARG A 48 -16.31 3.13 5.01
C ARG A 48 -15.08 3.85 5.52
N PHE A 49 -15.25 4.88 6.34
CA PHE A 49 -14.14 5.61 6.93
C PHE A 49 -13.31 4.72 7.88
N MET A 50 -13.96 3.91 8.70
CA MET A 50 -13.28 2.93 9.56
C MET A 50 -12.55 1.85 8.77
N GLU A 51 -13.19 1.28 7.73
CA GLU A 51 -12.56 0.30 6.84
C GLU A 51 -11.35 0.91 6.13
N LYS A 52 -11.48 2.14 5.61
CA LYS A 52 -10.36 2.89 5.03
C LYS A 52 -9.23 3.10 6.03
N LYS A 53 -9.52 3.40 7.30
CA LYS A 53 -8.49 3.53 8.34
C LYS A 53 -7.77 2.21 8.64
N LYS A 54 -8.49 1.08 8.70
CA LYS A 54 -7.89 -0.26 8.82
C LYS A 54 -6.97 -0.57 7.63
N ILE A 55 -7.42 -0.20 6.43
CA ILE A 55 -6.66 -0.41 5.20
C ILE A 55 -5.48 0.56 5.11
N ALA A 56 -5.59 1.81 5.56
CA ALA A 56 -4.51 2.80 5.48
C ALA A 56 -3.29 2.46 6.35
N THR A 57 -3.47 1.67 7.41
CA THR A 57 -2.34 1.06 8.15
C THR A 57 -1.53 0.11 7.26
N MET A 58 -2.17 -0.48 6.23
CA MET A 58 -1.50 -1.11 5.10
C MET A 58 -1.33 -0.05 4.01
N THR A 59 -0.19 0.65 4.03
CA THR A 59 0.22 1.59 2.99
C THR A 59 -0.23 1.11 1.61
N GLY A 60 -0.91 1.95 0.83
CA GLY A 60 -1.64 1.52 -0.39
C GLY A 60 -0.83 0.71 -1.40
N TYR A 61 0.51 0.81 -1.36
CA TYR A 61 1.47 -0.02 -2.10
C TYR A 61 1.45 -1.51 -1.71
N LYS A 62 1.27 -1.83 -0.42
CA LYS A 62 1.27 -3.21 0.10
C LYS A 62 0.19 -4.08 -0.52
N ARG A 63 -0.93 -3.48 -0.95
CA ARG A 63 -2.05 -4.24 -1.50
C ARG A 63 -1.75 -4.80 -2.90
N THR A 64 -1.04 -4.02 -3.72
CA THR A 64 -0.57 -4.46 -5.04
C THR A 64 0.62 -5.38 -4.90
N GLU A 65 1.54 -5.09 -3.97
CA GLU A 65 2.70 -5.94 -3.66
C GLU A 65 2.28 -7.33 -3.19
N LEU A 66 1.34 -7.43 -2.23
CA LEU A 66 0.82 -8.73 -1.76
C LEU A 66 0.10 -9.52 -2.87
N ALA A 67 -0.61 -8.84 -3.78
CA ALA A 67 -1.30 -9.50 -4.88
C ALA A 67 -0.32 -10.04 -5.94
N ASN A 68 0.82 -9.38 -6.12
CA ASN A 68 1.87 -9.75 -7.06
C ASN A 68 3.06 -10.47 -6.39
N GLN A 69 2.89 -10.90 -5.14
CA GLN A 69 3.93 -11.55 -4.37
C GLN A 69 4.15 -12.99 -4.87
N VAL A 70 5.14 -13.16 -5.74
CA VAL A 70 5.52 -14.47 -6.30
C VAL A 70 6.29 -15.30 -5.26
N PHE A 71 7.10 -14.64 -4.43
CA PHE A 71 7.93 -15.27 -3.42
C PHE A 71 7.55 -14.83 -2.01
N LYS A 72 7.62 -15.74 -1.04
CA LYS A 72 7.46 -15.40 0.37
C LYS A 72 8.64 -14.53 0.83
N GLU A 73 8.43 -13.70 1.84
CA GLU A 73 9.42 -12.74 2.34
C GLU A 73 10.79 -13.38 2.62
N TYR A 74 10.82 -14.57 3.23
CA TYR A 74 12.07 -15.30 3.51
C TYR A 74 12.82 -15.73 2.24
N MET A 75 12.10 -16.10 1.17
CA MET A 75 12.70 -16.50 -0.10
C MET A 75 13.30 -15.29 -0.82
N GLU A 76 12.64 -14.14 -0.74
CA GLU A 76 13.15 -12.90 -1.32
C GLU A 76 14.41 -12.41 -0.59
N THR A 77 14.45 -12.55 0.74
CA THR A 77 15.65 -12.19 1.52
C THR A 77 16.83 -13.09 1.16
N GLU A 78 16.63 -14.42 1.13
CA GLU A 78 17.69 -15.37 0.74
C GLU A 78 18.20 -15.07 -0.68
N LEU A 79 17.30 -14.86 -1.63
CA LEU A 79 17.66 -14.50 -3.00
C LEU A 79 18.48 -13.20 -3.05
N SER A 80 18.06 -12.18 -2.30
CA SER A 80 18.76 -10.90 -2.26
C SER A 80 20.18 -11.03 -1.69
N ASP A 81 20.36 -11.87 -0.69
CA ASP A 81 21.66 -12.07 -0.05
C ASP A 81 22.59 -12.91 -0.92
N HIS A 82 22.05 -13.90 -1.63
CA HIS A 82 22.79 -14.61 -2.67
C HIS A 82 23.25 -13.68 -3.80
N ILE A 83 22.39 -12.77 -4.28
CA ILE A 83 22.76 -11.79 -5.32
C ILE A 83 23.86 -10.84 -4.82
N LYS A 84 23.77 -10.36 -3.57
CA LYS A 84 24.82 -9.52 -2.97
C LYS A 84 26.13 -10.27 -2.82
N ALA A 85 26.10 -11.53 -2.39
CA ALA A 85 27.29 -12.37 -2.29
C ALA A 85 27.94 -12.59 -3.65
N LEU A 86 27.15 -12.87 -4.70
CA LEU A 86 27.63 -12.97 -6.07
C LEU A 86 28.27 -11.66 -6.56
N ALA A 87 27.60 -10.53 -6.34
CA ALA A 87 28.14 -9.21 -6.71
C ALA A 87 29.44 -8.87 -5.96
N ALA A 88 29.58 -9.31 -4.71
CA ALA A 88 30.81 -9.15 -3.93
C ALA A 88 31.96 -10.05 -4.43
N MET A 89 31.65 -11.27 -4.87
CA MET A 89 32.64 -12.21 -5.41
C MET A 89 33.14 -11.81 -6.81
N PHE A 90 32.27 -11.25 -7.64
CA PHE A 90 32.64 -10.79 -8.98
C PHE A 90 32.98 -9.30 -8.97
N HIS A 91 34.22 -8.95 -8.59
CA HIS A 91 34.74 -7.58 -8.68
C HIS A 91 34.64 -7.06 -10.12
N GLY A 92 33.57 -6.30 -10.42
CA GLY A 92 33.30 -5.71 -11.74
C GLY A 92 31.90 -5.98 -12.29
N ILE A 93 31.18 -6.97 -11.76
CA ILE A 93 29.78 -7.20 -12.13
C ILE A 93 28.91 -6.49 -11.11
N ARG A 94 28.29 -5.37 -11.52
CA ARG A 94 27.29 -4.68 -10.70
C ARG A 94 26.15 -5.66 -10.38
N ALA A 95 25.59 -5.61 -9.16
CA ALA A 95 24.40 -6.39 -8.80
C ALA A 95 23.28 -6.28 -9.85
N MET A 96 23.20 -5.14 -10.53
CA MET A 96 22.32 -4.90 -11.68
C MET A 96 22.50 -5.93 -12.81
N LYS A 97 23.75 -6.21 -13.21
CA LYS A 97 24.07 -7.15 -14.28
C LYS A 97 23.86 -8.61 -13.86
N CYS A 98 24.04 -8.92 -12.58
CA CYS A 98 23.64 -10.22 -12.02
C CYS A 98 22.11 -10.42 -12.10
N CYS A 99 21.33 -9.37 -11.81
CA CYS A 99 19.89 -9.42 -11.93
C CYS A 99 19.41 -9.49 -13.39
N GLU A 100 20.07 -8.79 -14.33
CA GLU A 100 19.79 -8.90 -15.77
C GLU A 100 20.03 -10.32 -16.28
N LEU A 101 21.13 -10.96 -15.87
CA LEU A 101 21.41 -12.36 -16.22
C LEU A 101 20.38 -13.33 -15.61
N ALA A 102 19.92 -13.08 -14.38
CA ALA A 102 18.84 -13.85 -13.78
C ALA A 102 17.50 -13.65 -14.52
N PHE A 103 17.28 -12.47 -15.11
CA PHE A 103 16.10 -12.10 -15.88
C PHE A 103 16.07 -12.74 -17.27
N GLU A 104 17.20 -12.81 -17.97
CA GLU A 104 17.35 -13.59 -19.21
C GLU A 104 16.85 -15.03 -19.03
N TYR A 105 16.88 -15.54 -17.78
CA TYR A 105 16.51 -16.91 -17.50
C TYR A 105 15.02 -17.19 -17.24
N LYS A 106 14.17 -16.32 -16.64
CA LYS A 106 12.71 -16.70 -16.49
C LYS A 106 11.60 -15.79 -15.90
N ALA A 107 11.70 -14.49 -15.63
CA ALA A 107 10.58 -13.79 -14.96
C ALA A 107 10.23 -12.43 -15.59
N GLY A 108 8.95 -12.14 -15.80
CA GLY A 108 8.48 -10.98 -16.56
C GLY A 108 8.73 -9.60 -15.91
N PRO A 109 8.50 -8.50 -16.66
CA PRO A 109 9.00 -7.15 -16.36
C PRO A 109 8.49 -6.48 -15.06
N ASP A 110 7.24 -6.77 -14.68
CA ASP A 110 6.53 -6.01 -13.63
C ASP A 110 6.99 -6.38 -12.21
N TRP A 111 7.30 -7.65 -11.96
CA TRP A 111 7.80 -8.12 -10.66
C TRP A 111 9.20 -7.58 -10.37
N PHE A 112 10.09 -7.55 -11.38
CA PHE A 112 11.48 -7.13 -11.19
C PHE A 112 11.60 -5.64 -10.85
N THR A 113 10.68 -4.81 -11.36
CA THR A 113 10.64 -3.38 -11.03
C THR A 113 10.25 -3.16 -9.57
N ALA A 114 9.31 -3.95 -9.03
CA ALA A 114 8.95 -3.93 -7.62
C ALA A 114 10.10 -4.44 -6.72
N PHE A 115 10.74 -5.55 -7.10
CA PHE A 115 11.88 -6.12 -6.37
C PHE A 115 13.06 -5.14 -6.27
N LYS A 116 13.42 -4.45 -7.37
CA LYS A 116 14.48 -3.41 -7.38
C LYS A 116 14.20 -2.27 -6.41
N ALA A 117 12.95 -1.80 -6.35
CA ALA A 117 12.54 -0.71 -5.47
C ALA A 117 12.60 -1.12 -4.00
N HIS A 118 12.19 -2.36 -3.70
CA HIS A 118 12.16 -2.90 -2.35
C HIS A 118 13.55 -3.10 -1.73
N HIS A 119 14.53 -3.58 -2.52
CA HIS A 119 15.87 -3.90 -2.02
C HIS A 119 16.92 -2.80 -2.25
N HIS A 120 16.51 -1.57 -2.62
CA HIS A 120 17.39 -0.42 -2.85
C HIS A 120 18.56 -0.67 -3.83
N LEU A 121 18.37 -1.58 -4.80
CA LEU A 121 19.42 -1.99 -5.74
C LEU A 121 19.70 -0.96 -6.84
N SER A 122 18.98 0.17 -6.87
CA SER A 122 19.00 1.17 -7.94
C SER A 122 19.83 2.43 -7.67
N LYS A 123 20.57 2.54 -6.55
CA LYS A 123 21.30 3.79 -6.28
C LYS A 123 22.51 3.96 -7.21
N PRO A 124 22.61 5.07 -7.97
CA PRO A 124 23.85 5.49 -8.60
C PRO A 124 24.75 6.15 -7.55
N HIS A 125 25.99 5.69 -7.43
CA HIS A 125 27.05 6.50 -6.85
C HIS A 125 27.58 7.44 -7.93
N SER A 126 27.58 8.74 -7.59
CA SER A 126 28.22 9.84 -8.30
C SER A 126 29.69 9.58 -8.56
#